data_AF-A0A7D9ELW7-F1
#
_entry.id   AF-A0A7D9ELW7-F1
#
_cell.length_a   1.000
_cell.length_b   1.000
_cell.length_c   1.000
_cell.angle_alpha   90.00
_cell.angle_beta   90.00
_cell.angle_gamma   90.00
#
_symmetry.space_group_name_H-M   'P 1'
#
loop_
_entity.id
_entity.type
_entity.pdbx_description
1 polymer ?
#
loop_
_entity_poly.entity_id
_entity_poly.type
_entity_poly.pdbx_seq_one_letter_code
_entity_poly.pdbx_strand_id
1 'polypeptide(L)'
;MAEDLARKPSFSQQDKIDKIRKQLQDLKAEISHQSKRNFELDRDVRFFDQRIALLINHRISVEELSDRIDQGCKRVGVIKDELERQIYGQLFYLLQTEPYYVAQLTRSVSLNEIDDLLETVMFSLYGHQYEEREEHLLLCMFELALKYEFDEAEGFNSVLRANTAISRMMSSYTRRGPGQEYLKATLEVPIQELCGDTDLDLEINPMKVYATLHELDNEDIAMVSAEQVSDDRKVQETVKTRLQKLESLAQRFVDIMEASVDKVPFGIRWICYTVRKLAMEKFPDICRESDDKESKFNEKICSLVGGFFLLRFINPAIVSPHVYMLMSKQPNSITRRNLLLIAKIIQHTANVTPGKTRFKEDYMQPLNVFVEKHKRRLCHFLNDLCSVPPFYSSLEMELYIGLSKDTEITIALNQIYHFHRLILKYKQELNLTEDDPLNTILSDMGSAKSQLPYHDDISITLTLKSRWEQVPVVRKESLNSTLARNNENGVQRSQWKQLLAELFCMRPKLLSEPTLTSALAAAVNLSDSEAAVSALSEFLLQKYQNVKQAGAVFLEEEDFYADVKMEVHSRFHQFADLGNQLESLKRVYEV
;
A
#
# COMPACT_ATOMS: atom_id res chain seq x y z
N MET A 1 39.38 -0.13 21.59
CA MET A 1 38.32 -0.27 20.56
C MET A 1 36.91 0.06 21.07
N ALA A 2 36.64 0.06 22.38
CA ALA A 2 35.34 0.45 22.94
C ALA A 2 35.18 1.97 23.20
N GLU A 3 36.27 2.74 23.28
CA GLU A 3 36.23 4.18 23.63
C GLU A 3 36.12 5.13 22.42
N ASP A 4 36.42 4.68 21.19
CA ASP A 4 36.30 5.53 19.98
C ASP A 4 34.88 5.49 19.37
N LEU A 5 34.01 4.59 19.85
CA LEU A 5 32.65 4.39 19.36
C LEU A 5 31.61 5.31 20.05
N ALA A 6 32.02 6.12 21.03
CA ALA A 6 31.15 6.96 21.86
C ALA A 6 31.19 8.47 21.50
N ARG A 7 31.81 8.87 20.38
CA ARG A 7 31.83 10.28 19.98
C ARG A 7 30.46 10.72 19.50
N LYS A 8 29.77 11.52 20.33
CA LYS A 8 28.62 12.34 19.91
C LYS A 8 28.93 13.02 18.57
N PRO A 9 27.98 13.06 17.62
CA PRO A 9 28.18 13.82 16.39
C PRO A 9 28.56 15.25 16.76
N SER A 10 29.60 15.77 16.11
CA SER A 10 30.00 17.16 16.30
C SER A 10 28.82 18.09 15.99
N PHE A 11 28.76 19.28 16.61
CA PHE A 11 27.67 20.26 16.39
C PHE A 11 27.40 20.51 14.88
N SER A 12 28.46 20.56 14.07
CA SER A 12 28.36 20.68 12.61
C SER A 12 27.74 19.48 11.88
N GLN A 13 27.87 18.26 12.43
CA GLN A 13 27.22 17.06 11.88
C GLN A 13 25.73 17.03 12.23
N GLN A 14 25.36 17.50 13.42
CA GLN A 14 23.96 17.58 13.85
C GLN A 14 23.17 18.58 12.99
N ASP A 15 23.73 19.76 12.71
CA ASP A 15 23.11 20.75 11.82
C ASP A 15 22.87 20.20 10.40
N LYS A 16 23.81 19.38 9.89
CA LYS A 16 23.65 18.71 8.58
C LYS A 16 22.53 17.67 8.61
N ILE A 17 22.43 16.89 9.68
CA ILE A 17 21.38 15.87 9.85
C ILE A 17 20.01 16.56 9.91
N ASP A 18 19.87 17.62 10.68
CA ASP A 18 18.60 18.33 10.84
C ASP A 18 18.18 19.02 9.52
N LYS A 19 19.15 19.51 8.73
CA LYS A 19 18.89 20.00 7.37
C LYS A 19 18.38 18.89 6.44
N ILE A 20 18.99 17.70 6.46
CA ILE A 20 18.56 16.55 5.65
C ILE A 20 17.15 16.12 6.06
N ARG A 21 16.84 16.06 7.36
CA ARG A 21 15.51 15.73 7.88
C ARG A 21 14.44 16.70 7.39
N LYS A 22 14.72 18.00 7.47
CA LYS A 22 13.79 19.02 6.97
C LYS A 22 13.54 18.85 5.46
N GLN A 23 14.60 18.65 4.68
CA GLN A 23 14.47 18.39 3.25
C GLN A 23 13.66 17.12 2.95
N LEU A 24 13.85 16.06 3.73
CA LEU A 24 13.05 14.84 3.63
C LEU A 24 11.57 15.10 3.92
N GLN A 25 11.26 15.84 4.98
CA GLN A 25 9.88 16.20 5.34
C GLN A 25 9.22 17.03 4.23
N ASP A 26 9.89 18.08 3.76
CA ASP A 26 9.39 18.96 2.70
C ASP A 26 9.13 18.16 1.40
N LEU A 27 10.06 17.28 1.01
CA LEU A 27 9.92 16.45 -0.18
C LEU A 27 8.80 15.41 -0.04
N LYS A 28 8.65 14.77 1.13
CA LYS A 28 7.57 13.82 1.42
C LYS A 28 6.18 14.49 1.36
N ALA A 29 6.07 15.71 1.86
CA ALA A 29 4.85 16.51 1.78
C ALA A 29 4.52 16.85 0.32
N GLU A 30 5.52 17.31 -0.45
CA GLU A 30 5.35 17.64 -1.87
C GLU A 30 4.95 16.43 -2.70
N ILE A 31 5.57 15.26 -2.50
CA ILE A 31 5.19 14.02 -3.20
C ILE A 31 3.75 13.65 -2.88
N SER A 32 3.30 13.81 -1.64
CA SER A 32 1.90 13.52 -1.25
C SER A 32 0.91 14.47 -1.93
N HIS A 33 1.24 15.77 -2.00
CA HIS A 33 0.45 16.76 -2.71
C HIS A 33 0.37 16.48 -4.22
N GLN A 34 1.51 16.19 -4.87
CA GLN A 34 1.54 15.82 -6.29
C GLN A 34 0.80 14.51 -6.56
N SER A 35 0.88 13.53 -5.65
CA SER A 35 0.15 12.26 -5.78
C SER A 35 -1.36 12.49 -5.83
N LYS A 36 -1.88 13.36 -4.95
CA LYS A 36 -3.29 13.78 -4.95
C LYS A 36 -3.66 14.49 -6.25
N ARG A 37 -2.86 15.45 -6.69
CA ARG A 37 -3.09 16.20 -7.94
C ARG A 37 -3.10 15.28 -9.17
N ASN A 38 -2.16 14.35 -9.25
CA ASN A 38 -2.08 13.39 -10.35
C ASN A 38 -3.32 12.49 -10.40
N PHE A 39 -3.84 12.07 -9.24
CA PHE A 39 -5.10 11.32 -9.19
C PHE A 39 -6.29 12.15 -9.68
N GLU A 40 -6.39 13.42 -9.28
CA GLU A 40 -7.43 14.34 -9.73
C GLU A 40 -7.38 14.53 -11.26
N LEU A 41 -6.18 14.74 -11.81
CA LEU A 41 -5.95 14.84 -13.26
C LEU A 41 -6.29 13.55 -13.99
N ASP A 42 -5.87 12.39 -13.49
CA ASP A 42 -6.23 11.09 -14.08
C ASP A 42 -7.74 10.88 -14.11
N ARG A 43 -8.46 11.34 -13.07
CA ARG A 43 -9.93 11.30 -13.03
C ARG A 43 -10.53 12.26 -14.05
N ASP A 44 -10.02 13.48 -14.16
CA ASP A 44 -10.49 14.47 -15.14
C ASP A 44 -10.25 13.98 -16.58
N VAL A 45 -9.10 13.35 -16.85
CA VAL A 45 -8.83 12.69 -18.15
C VAL A 45 -9.88 11.63 -18.45
N ARG A 46 -10.16 10.72 -17.50
CA ARG A 46 -11.22 9.70 -17.69
C ARG A 46 -12.59 10.32 -17.92
N PHE A 47 -12.91 11.41 -17.22
CA PHE A 47 -14.16 12.15 -17.39
C PHE A 47 -14.25 12.78 -18.79
N PHE A 48 -13.16 13.41 -19.26
CA PHE A 48 -13.10 13.98 -20.60
C PHE A 48 -13.15 12.89 -21.67
N ASP A 49 -12.46 11.77 -21.51
CA ASP A 49 -12.51 10.64 -22.46
C ASP A 49 -13.93 10.08 -22.62
N GLN A 50 -14.66 9.90 -21.51
CA GLN A 50 -16.05 9.47 -21.54
C GLN A 50 -16.94 10.51 -22.24
N ARG A 51 -16.76 11.80 -21.94
CA ARG A 51 -17.51 12.87 -22.60
C ARG A 51 -17.18 12.99 -24.07
N ILE A 52 -15.92 12.87 -24.47
CA ILE A 52 -15.48 12.88 -25.86
C ILE A 52 -16.13 11.69 -26.60
N ALA A 53 -16.12 10.50 -26.01
CA ALA A 53 -16.81 9.34 -26.58
C ALA A 53 -18.32 9.61 -26.76
N LEU A 54 -18.98 10.25 -25.79
CA LEU A 54 -20.38 10.64 -25.89
C LEU A 54 -20.62 11.77 -26.90
N LEU A 55 -19.72 12.75 -27.01
CA LEU A 55 -19.80 13.84 -27.97
C LEU A 55 -19.66 13.34 -29.41
N ILE A 56 -18.71 12.42 -29.64
CA ILE A 56 -18.52 11.73 -30.93
C ILE A 56 -19.79 10.96 -31.32
N ASN A 57 -20.45 10.31 -30.36
CA ASN A 57 -21.64 9.49 -30.61
C ASN A 57 -22.96 10.28 -30.65
N HIS A 58 -23.10 11.39 -29.93
CA HIS A 58 -24.40 12.04 -29.69
C HIS A 58 -24.47 13.57 -29.94
N ARG A 59 -23.40 14.22 -30.43
CA ARG A 59 -23.39 15.67 -30.76
C ARG A 59 -24.02 16.57 -29.67
N ILE A 60 -23.60 16.41 -28.41
CA ILE A 60 -24.06 17.23 -27.27
C ILE A 60 -23.25 18.55 -27.19
N SER A 61 -23.77 19.58 -26.51
CA SER A 61 -23.13 20.90 -26.36
C SER A 61 -21.93 20.89 -25.39
N VAL A 62 -20.96 21.78 -25.66
CA VAL A 62 -19.60 21.83 -25.09
C VAL A 62 -19.52 22.60 -23.76
N GLU A 63 -20.62 23.21 -23.31
CA GLU A 63 -20.62 24.26 -22.28
C GLU A 63 -20.13 23.79 -20.90
N GLU A 64 -20.46 22.57 -20.47
CA GLU A 64 -19.98 22.01 -19.19
C GLU A 64 -18.49 21.58 -19.19
N LEU A 65 -17.81 21.52 -20.36
CA LEU A 65 -16.38 21.21 -20.41
C LEU A 65 -15.50 22.40 -20.01
N SER A 66 -15.95 23.64 -20.29
CA SER A 66 -15.11 24.84 -20.16
C SER A 66 -14.68 25.10 -18.72
N ASP A 67 -15.59 24.91 -17.76
CA ASP A 67 -15.35 25.25 -16.34
C ASP A 67 -14.23 24.43 -15.69
N ARG A 68 -14.00 23.19 -16.16
CA ARG A 68 -12.91 22.33 -15.66
C ARG A 68 -11.58 22.54 -16.39
N ILE A 69 -11.60 23.12 -17.59
CA ILE A 69 -10.41 23.28 -18.43
C ILE A 69 -9.63 24.56 -18.06
N ASP A 70 -10.33 25.62 -17.63
CA ASP A 70 -9.74 26.96 -17.50
C ASP A 70 -9.05 27.27 -16.16
N GLN A 71 -9.05 26.36 -15.17
CA GLN A 71 -8.53 26.66 -13.83
C GLN A 71 -7.61 25.57 -13.29
N GLY A 72 -6.44 26.00 -12.78
CA GLY A 72 -5.39 25.15 -12.22
C GLY A 72 -5.72 24.60 -10.82
N CYS A 73 -4.82 24.77 -9.84
CA CYS A 73 -5.08 24.30 -8.47
C CYS A 73 -6.33 24.96 -7.86
N LYS A 74 -7.13 24.19 -7.12
CA LYS A 74 -8.25 24.70 -6.33
C LYS A 74 -7.78 25.81 -5.40
N ARG A 75 -8.60 26.86 -5.27
CA ARG A 75 -8.30 27.98 -4.37
C ARG A 75 -8.29 27.48 -2.92
N VAL A 76 -7.32 27.92 -2.13
CA VAL A 76 -7.29 27.64 -0.69
C VAL A 76 -8.20 28.63 0.03
N GLY A 77 -9.04 28.14 0.94
CA GLY A 77 -9.92 28.99 1.73
C GLY A 77 -10.30 28.35 3.06
N VAL A 78 -11.34 28.89 3.69
CA VAL A 78 -11.79 28.47 5.03
C VAL A 78 -13.32 28.51 5.07
N ILE A 79 -13.93 27.52 5.74
CA ILE A 79 -15.36 27.56 6.10
C ILE A 79 -15.55 28.69 7.11
N LYS A 80 -16.41 29.67 6.77
CA LYS A 80 -16.66 30.86 7.62
C LYS A 80 -17.31 30.51 8.94
N ASP A 81 -18.17 29.48 8.95
CA ASP A 81 -18.81 28.97 10.16
C ASP A 81 -17.81 28.10 10.95
N GLU A 82 -17.40 28.60 12.10
CA GLU A 82 -16.45 27.93 12.97
C GLU A 82 -17.03 26.63 13.57
N LEU A 83 -18.32 26.60 13.88
CA LEU A 83 -18.98 25.42 14.42
C LEU A 83 -19.04 24.33 13.35
N GLU A 84 -19.46 24.66 12.13
CA GLU A 84 -19.48 23.73 11.01
C GLU A 84 -18.08 23.13 10.76
N ARG A 85 -17.05 23.97 10.75
CA ARG A 85 -15.66 23.54 10.58
C ARG A 85 -15.22 22.59 11.70
N GLN A 86 -15.60 22.87 12.95
CA GLN A 86 -15.29 22.00 14.09
C GLN A 86 -16.00 20.65 13.99
N ILE A 87 -17.28 20.62 13.61
CA ILE A 87 -18.03 19.37 13.48
C ILE A 87 -17.46 18.50 12.35
N TYR A 88 -17.07 19.09 11.21
CA TYR A 88 -16.37 18.34 10.17
C TYR A 88 -14.99 17.85 10.63
N GLY A 89 -14.25 18.64 11.40
CA GLY A 89 -13.00 18.19 12.03
C GLY A 89 -13.20 16.98 12.94
N GLN A 90 -14.27 16.95 13.72
CA GLN A 90 -14.64 15.81 14.57
C GLN A 90 -15.05 14.58 13.75
N LEU A 91 -15.82 14.78 12.67
CA LEU A 91 -16.23 13.71 11.76
C LEU A 91 -15.00 13.01 11.16
N PHE A 92 -14.10 13.78 10.55
CA PHE A 92 -12.93 13.20 9.89
C PHE A 92 -11.92 12.63 10.88
N TYR A 93 -11.82 13.18 12.10
CA TYR A 93 -11.05 12.53 13.17
C TYR A 93 -11.61 11.13 13.46
N LEU A 94 -12.92 11.01 13.69
CA LEU A 94 -13.58 9.73 13.97
C LEU A 94 -13.39 8.73 12.82
N LEU A 95 -13.54 9.18 11.57
CA LEU A 95 -13.36 8.34 10.38
C LEU A 95 -11.91 7.87 10.19
N GLN A 96 -10.93 8.67 10.65
CA GLN A 96 -9.51 8.32 10.58
C GLN A 96 -9.13 7.31 11.66
N THR A 97 -9.69 7.43 12.87
CA THR A 97 -9.30 6.60 14.01
C THR A 97 -10.11 5.31 14.15
N GLU A 98 -11.36 5.30 13.65
CA GLU A 98 -12.24 4.13 13.72
C GLU A 98 -12.42 3.49 12.33
N PRO A 99 -11.66 2.41 12.02
CA PRO A 99 -11.64 1.81 10.68
C PRO A 99 -12.99 1.24 10.24
N TYR A 100 -13.86 0.89 11.19
CA TYR A 100 -15.17 0.30 10.96
C TYR A 100 -16.01 1.07 9.92
N TYR A 101 -16.13 2.39 10.08
CA TYR A 101 -17.03 3.19 9.25
C TYR A 101 -16.60 3.17 7.78
N VAL A 102 -15.31 3.41 7.53
CA VAL A 102 -14.75 3.43 6.18
C VAL A 102 -14.77 2.03 5.58
N ALA A 103 -14.39 1.00 6.34
CA ALA A 103 -14.41 -0.38 5.88
C ALA A 103 -15.83 -0.82 5.47
N GLN A 104 -16.85 -0.48 6.24
CA GLN A 104 -18.23 -0.78 5.89
C GLN A 104 -18.69 -0.01 4.64
N LEU A 105 -18.30 1.27 4.48
CA LEU A 105 -18.58 2.01 3.24
C LEU A 105 -17.93 1.35 2.01
N THR A 106 -16.70 0.83 2.11
CA THR A 106 -16.03 0.18 0.96
C THR A 106 -16.80 -1.03 0.42
N ARG A 107 -17.62 -1.66 1.26
CA ARG A 107 -18.50 -2.77 0.91
C ARG A 107 -19.80 -2.31 0.23
N SER A 108 -20.33 -1.17 0.66
CA SER A 108 -21.66 -0.67 0.27
C SER A 108 -21.69 0.19 -1.00
N VAL A 109 -20.59 0.87 -1.32
CA VAL A 109 -20.55 1.84 -2.42
C VAL A 109 -20.77 1.22 -3.80
N SER A 110 -21.47 1.94 -4.66
CA SER A 110 -21.62 1.56 -6.07
C SER A 110 -20.34 1.87 -6.89
N LEU A 111 -20.20 1.26 -8.06
CA LEU A 111 -19.03 1.47 -8.95
C LEU A 111 -18.75 2.94 -9.27
N ASN A 112 -19.81 3.77 -9.38
CA ASN A 112 -19.69 5.19 -9.70
C ASN A 112 -19.18 6.03 -8.51
N GLU A 113 -19.30 5.53 -7.29
CA GLU A 113 -18.91 6.23 -6.05
C GLU A 113 -17.50 5.82 -5.60
N ILE A 114 -16.90 4.80 -6.21
CA ILE A 114 -15.58 4.31 -5.80
C ILE A 114 -14.50 5.39 -5.98
N ASP A 115 -14.51 6.16 -7.07
CA ASP A 115 -13.48 7.19 -7.30
C ASP A 115 -13.55 8.29 -6.24
N ASP A 116 -14.75 8.70 -5.84
CA ASP A 116 -14.96 9.75 -4.84
C ASP A 116 -14.60 9.26 -3.43
N LEU A 117 -14.94 7.99 -3.11
CA LEU A 117 -14.50 7.36 -1.86
C LEU A 117 -12.98 7.23 -1.82
N LEU A 118 -12.35 6.77 -2.91
CA LEU A 118 -10.91 6.58 -3.02
C LEU A 118 -10.17 7.91 -2.92
N GLU A 119 -10.63 8.97 -3.58
CA GLU A 119 -10.07 10.32 -3.46
C GLU A 119 -10.02 10.79 -2.01
N THR A 120 -11.14 10.63 -1.30
CA THR A 120 -11.26 11.10 0.08
C THR A 120 -10.41 10.25 1.01
N VAL A 121 -10.52 8.92 0.94
CA VAL A 121 -9.82 7.99 1.85
C VAL A 121 -8.32 7.97 1.58
N MET A 122 -7.91 7.76 0.32
CA MET A 122 -6.52 7.52 -0.04
C MET A 122 -5.68 8.78 -0.20
N PHE A 123 -6.28 9.93 -0.49
CA PHE A 123 -5.50 11.16 -0.77
C PHE A 123 -5.79 12.31 0.17
N SER A 124 -6.84 12.22 1.00
CA SER A 124 -7.17 13.29 1.95
C SER A 124 -7.16 12.81 3.41
N LEU A 125 -7.82 11.69 3.72
CA LEU A 125 -7.91 11.15 5.08
C LEU A 125 -6.63 10.43 5.53
N TYR A 126 -6.04 9.64 4.62
CA TYR A 126 -4.76 8.96 4.82
C TYR A 126 -3.75 9.41 3.76
N GLY A 127 -3.76 10.71 3.44
CA GLY A 127 -3.01 11.31 2.33
C GLY A 127 -1.51 11.44 2.60
N HIS A 128 -1.07 11.49 3.86
CA HIS A 128 0.32 11.58 4.24
C HIS A 128 0.99 10.21 4.18
N GLN A 129 1.30 9.77 2.96
CA GLN A 129 1.79 8.42 2.67
C GLN A 129 3.13 8.01 3.31
N TYR A 130 3.81 8.92 4.01
CA TYR A 130 5.07 8.66 4.72
C TYR A 130 4.95 8.87 6.24
N GLU A 131 3.74 9.15 6.73
CA GLU A 131 3.45 9.21 8.15
C GLU A 131 3.02 7.83 8.65
N GLU A 132 3.79 7.29 9.60
CA GLU A 132 3.61 5.94 10.13
C GLU A 132 2.21 5.73 10.74
N ARG A 133 1.69 6.74 11.46
CA ARG A 133 0.34 6.72 12.02
C ARG A 133 -0.75 6.58 10.97
N GLU A 134 -0.70 7.39 9.92
CA GLU A 134 -1.69 7.29 8.83
C GLU A 134 -1.56 5.98 8.07
N GLU A 135 -0.33 5.48 7.89
CA GLU A 135 -0.08 4.16 7.28
C GLU A 135 -0.71 3.04 8.12
N HIS A 136 -0.44 2.98 9.42
CA HIS A 136 -0.99 1.97 10.31
C HIS A 136 -2.52 2.02 10.38
N LEU A 137 -3.12 3.20 10.48
CA LEU A 137 -4.57 3.36 10.47
C LEU A 137 -5.20 2.90 9.14
N LEU A 138 -4.57 3.24 8.01
CA LEU A 138 -5.02 2.78 6.70
C LEU A 138 -4.92 1.25 6.57
N LEU A 139 -3.85 0.64 7.07
CA LEU A 139 -3.67 -0.82 7.07
C LEU A 139 -4.71 -1.52 7.96
N CYS A 140 -5.08 -0.93 9.10
CA CYS A 140 -6.20 -1.44 9.92
C CYS A 140 -7.53 -1.37 9.17
N MET A 141 -7.79 -0.28 8.45
CA MET A 141 -8.98 -0.15 7.61
C MET A 141 -8.98 -1.20 6.49
N PHE A 142 -7.85 -1.43 5.82
CA PHE A 142 -7.70 -2.49 4.81
C PHE A 142 -7.91 -3.89 5.39
N GLU A 143 -7.37 -4.20 6.57
CA GLU A 143 -7.59 -5.51 7.20
C GLU A 143 -9.07 -5.78 7.45
N LEU A 144 -9.81 -4.80 7.96
CA LEU A 144 -11.23 -4.94 8.21
C LEU A 144 -12.05 -4.99 6.91
N ALA A 145 -11.75 -4.15 5.93
CA ALA A 145 -12.41 -4.17 4.62
C ALA A 145 -12.18 -5.48 3.87
N LEU A 146 -10.96 -6.01 3.90
CA LEU A 146 -10.63 -7.32 3.35
C LEU A 146 -11.39 -8.42 4.08
N LYS A 147 -11.49 -8.36 5.42
CA LYS A 147 -12.26 -9.35 6.18
C LYS A 147 -13.72 -9.42 5.69
N TYR A 148 -14.36 -8.28 5.46
CA TYR A 148 -15.71 -8.24 4.88
C TYR A 148 -15.77 -8.85 3.47
N GLU A 149 -14.82 -8.54 2.58
CA GLU A 149 -14.78 -9.13 1.23
C GLU A 149 -14.58 -10.65 1.29
N PHE A 150 -13.75 -11.15 2.20
CA PHE A 150 -13.58 -12.60 2.43
C PHE A 150 -14.84 -13.24 3.01
N ASP A 151 -15.56 -12.54 3.89
CA ASP A 151 -16.79 -13.05 4.47
C ASP A 151 -17.90 -13.23 3.44
N GLU A 152 -18.01 -12.31 2.48
CA GLU A 152 -18.98 -12.33 1.38
C GLU A 152 -18.60 -13.25 0.21
N ALA A 153 -17.35 -13.69 0.12
CA ALA A 153 -16.90 -14.52 -0.99
C ALA A 153 -17.58 -15.91 -0.98
N GLU A 154 -18.26 -16.24 -2.08
CA GLU A 154 -18.91 -17.55 -2.28
C GLU A 154 -17.92 -18.73 -2.30
N GLY A 155 -16.65 -18.49 -2.64
CA GLY A 155 -15.63 -19.52 -2.63
C GLY A 155 -14.24 -19.01 -2.96
N PHE A 156 -13.24 -19.86 -2.79
CA PHE A 156 -11.82 -19.49 -2.93
C PHE A 156 -11.47 -18.79 -4.25
N ASN A 157 -12.10 -19.21 -5.35
CA ASN A 157 -11.84 -18.66 -6.67
C ASN A 157 -12.52 -17.32 -6.94
N SER A 158 -13.44 -16.83 -6.11
CA SER A 158 -14.08 -15.51 -6.30
C SER A 158 -13.37 -14.40 -5.51
N VAL A 159 -12.66 -14.76 -4.45
CA VAL A 159 -11.94 -13.84 -3.55
C VAL A 159 -10.98 -12.94 -4.35
N LEU A 160 -11.08 -11.63 -4.13
CA LEU A 160 -10.20 -10.63 -4.75
C LEU A 160 -10.14 -10.74 -6.28
N ARG A 161 -11.22 -11.16 -6.95
CA ARG A 161 -11.33 -11.08 -8.43
C ARG A 161 -12.28 -9.98 -8.88
N ALA A 162 -13.20 -9.56 -8.02
CA ALA A 162 -14.14 -8.50 -8.30
C ALA A 162 -13.45 -7.12 -8.31
N ASN A 163 -14.03 -6.18 -9.06
CA ASN A 163 -13.64 -4.78 -9.05
C ASN A 163 -14.36 -4.05 -7.90
N THR A 164 -13.93 -4.29 -6.67
CA THR A 164 -14.47 -3.69 -5.44
C THR A 164 -13.74 -2.40 -5.08
N ALA A 165 -14.33 -1.58 -4.19
CA ALA A 165 -13.65 -0.37 -3.69
C ALA A 165 -12.30 -0.69 -3.04
N ILE A 166 -12.24 -1.72 -2.19
CA ILE A 166 -11.01 -2.15 -1.54
C ILE A 166 -9.97 -2.67 -2.55
N SER A 167 -10.37 -3.42 -3.59
CA SER A 167 -9.42 -3.87 -4.63
C SER A 167 -8.77 -2.71 -5.40
N ARG A 168 -9.53 -1.63 -5.63
CA ARG A 168 -9.05 -0.40 -6.26
C ARG A 168 -8.20 0.44 -5.31
N MET A 169 -8.58 0.53 -4.03
CA MET A 169 -7.78 1.19 -3.00
C MET A 169 -6.42 0.50 -2.80
N MET A 170 -6.37 -0.83 -2.75
CA MET A 170 -5.11 -1.59 -2.67
C MET A 170 -4.22 -1.37 -3.90
N SER A 171 -4.81 -1.31 -5.10
CA SER A 171 -4.07 -1.01 -6.34
C SER A 171 -3.57 0.45 -6.36
N SER A 172 -4.31 1.38 -5.76
CA SER A 172 -3.86 2.77 -5.58
C SER A 172 -2.79 2.88 -4.50
N TYR A 173 -2.88 2.07 -3.44
CA TYR A 173 -1.92 2.05 -2.35
C TYR A 173 -0.54 1.61 -2.83
N THR A 174 -0.45 0.60 -3.70
CA THR A 174 0.83 0.14 -4.25
C THR A 174 1.52 1.16 -5.16
N ARG A 175 0.78 2.16 -5.66
CA ARG A 175 1.33 3.29 -6.45
C ARG A 175 1.80 4.46 -5.58
N ARG A 176 1.65 4.39 -4.25
CA ARG A 176 2.19 5.39 -3.33
C ARG A 176 3.72 5.35 -3.35
N GLY A 177 4.34 6.43 -2.85
CA GLY A 177 5.78 6.66 -2.76
C GLY A 177 6.60 5.41 -2.44
N PRO A 178 6.37 4.73 -1.31
CA PRO A 178 7.13 3.52 -0.95
C PRO A 178 7.03 2.40 -2.00
N GLY A 179 5.84 2.17 -2.56
CA GLY A 179 5.65 1.18 -3.63
C GLY A 179 6.34 1.59 -4.93
N GLN A 180 6.29 2.88 -5.26
CA GLN A 180 6.96 3.44 -6.43
C GLN A 180 8.50 3.39 -6.30
N GLU A 181 9.06 3.67 -5.12
CA GLU A 181 10.49 3.49 -4.81
C GLU A 181 10.92 2.05 -5.05
N TYR A 182 10.13 1.08 -4.58
CA TYR A 182 10.39 -0.33 -4.80
C TYR A 182 10.39 -0.70 -6.29
N LEU A 183 9.39 -0.24 -7.05
CA LEU A 183 9.32 -0.50 -8.50
C LEU A 183 10.53 0.08 -9.24
N LYS A 184 10.93 1.33 -8.92
CA LYS A 184 12.12 1.94 -9.51
C LYS A 184 13.39 1.14 -9.15
N ALA A 185 13.56 0.80 -7.88
CA ALA A 185 14.74 0.07 -7.40
C ALA A 185 14.87 -1.36 -7.96
N THR A 186 13.77 -1.99 -8.40
CA THR A 186 13.76 -3.40 -8.83
C THR A 186 13.54 -3.59 -10.32
N LEU A 187 12.65 -2.80 -10.94
CA LEU A 187 12.18 -3.02 -12.31
C LEU A 187 12.71 -2.00 -13.32
N GLU A 188 13.17 -0.82 -12.89
CA GLU A 188 13.59 0.24 -13.82
C GLU A 188 14.72 -0.23 -14.75
N VAL A 189 15.83 -0.69 -14.19
CA VAL A 189 17.00 -1.17 -14.95
C VAL A 189 16.65 -2.32 -15.92
N PRO A 190 16.06 -3.45 -15.49
CA PRO A 190 15.77 -4.55 -16.40
C PRO A 190 14.75 -4.17 -17.50
N ILE A 191 13.81 -3.29 -17.21
CA ILE A 191 12.84 -2.81 -18.21
C ILE A 191 13.53 -1.86 -19.21
N GLN A 192 14.37 -0.94 -18.76
CA GLN A 192 15.09 -0.02 -19.63
C GLN A 192 16.04 -0.76 -20.57
N GLU A 193 16.75 -1.78 -20.08
CA GLU A 193 17.59 -2.65 -20.92
C GLU A 193 16.76 -3.38 -21.98
N LEU A 194 15.60 -3.94 -21.61
CA LEU A 194 14.73 -4.63 -22.56
C LEU A 194 14.14 -3.67 -23.60
N CYS A 195 13.79 -2.44 -23.20
CA CYS A 195 13.24 -1.44 -24.10
C CYS A 195 14.30 -0.74 -24.95
N GLY A 196 15.58 -0.79 -24.55
CA GLY A 196 16.71 -0.28 -25.32
C GLY A 196 17.07 -1.16 -26.52
N ASP A 197 16.70 -2.45 -26.49
CA ASP A 197 16.86 -3.36 -27.62
C ASP A 197 15.69 -3.20 -28.62
N THR A 198 15.87 -2.30 -29.59
CA THR A 198 14.83 -1.97 -30.58
C THR A 198 14.51 -3.10 -31.55
N ASP A 199 15.43 -4.04 -31.73
CA ASP A 199 15.32 -5.13 -32.70
C ASP A 199 14.78 -6.41 -32.04
N LEU A 200 14.55 -6.39 -30.73
CA LEU A 200 14.02 -7.51 -29.98
C LEU A 200 12.54 -7.75 -30.31
N ASP A 201 12.26 -8.87 -30.98
CA ASP A 201 10.91 -9.39 -31.18
C ASP A 201 10.79 -10.78 -30.52
N LEU A 202 9.95 -10.87 -29.49
CA LEU A 202 9.64 -12.11 -28.76
C LEU A 202 8.28 -12.69 -29.14
N GLU A 203 7.67 -12.30 -30.27
CA GLU A 203 6.43 -12.94 -30.72
C GLU A 203 6.68 -14.43 -31.01
N ILE A 204 5.98 -15.28 -30.27
CA ILE A 204 6.07 -16.74 -30.30
C ILE A 204 4.85 -17.41 -30.95
N ASN A 205 3.83 -16.63 -31.34
CA ASN A 205 2.69 -17.17 -32.08
C ASN A 205 3.14 -17.53 -33.51
N PRO A 206 3.12 -18.83 -33.90
CA PRO A 206 3.62 -19.28 -35.20
C PRO A 206 2.94 -18.58 -36.38
N MET A 207 1.63 -18.32 -36.30
CA MET A 207 0.89 -17.64 -37.37
C MET A 207 1.41 -16.23 -37.62
N LYS A 208 1.69 -15.49 -36.53
CA LYS A 208 2.23 -14.13 -36.63
C LYS A 208 3.69 -14.12 -37.07
N VAL A 209 4.48 -15.09 -36.62
CA VAL A 209 5.88 -15.23 -37.06
C VAL A 209 5.93 -15.56 -38.56
N TYR A 210 5.07 -16.47 -39.03
CA TYR A 210 4.94 -16.81 -40.44
C TYR A 210 4.57 -15.57 -41.27
N ALA A 211 3.57 -14.80 -40.82
CA ALA A 211 3.18 -13.57 -41.48
C ALA A 211 4.32 -12.57 -41.64
N THR A 212 5.09 -12.33 -40.58
CA THR A 212 6.25 -11.43 -40.61
C THR A 212 7.37 -11.95 -41.52
N LEU A 213 7.62 -13.26 -41.54
CA LEU A 213 8.70 -13.84 -42.35
C LEU A 213 8.37 -13.90 -43.85
N HIS A 214 7.10 -13.99 -44.20
CA HIS A 214 6.61 -14.05 -45.58
C HIS A 214 5.99 -12.73 -46.07
N GLU A 215 6.10 -11.66 -45.28
CA GLU A 215 5.58 -10.31 -45.60
C GLU A 215 4.08 -10.32 -45.97
N LEU A 216 3.28 -11.09 -45.23
CA LEU A 216 1.85 -11.25 -45.48
C LEU A 216 1.00 -10.23 -44.72
N ASP A 217 0.00 -9.69 -45.39
CA ASP A 217 -1.01 -8.82 -44.78
C ASP A 217 -2.06 -9.65 -44.00
N ASN A 218 -2.82 -8.99 -43.13
CA ASN A 218 -3.82 -9.65 -42.27
C ASN A 218 -4.87 -10.46 -43.04
N GLU A 219 -5.22 -10.05 -44.25
CA GLU A 219 -6.18 -10.77 -45.11
C GLU A 219 -5.59 -12.07 -45.66
N ASP A 220 -4.30 -12.07 -46.01
CA ASP A 220 -3.61 -13.24 -46.54
C ASP A 220 -3.36 -14.29 -45.45
N ILE A 221 -3.05 -13.86 -44.22
CA ILE A 221 -2.85 -14.75 -43.07
C ILE A 221 -4.10 -15.60 -42.78
N ALA A 222 -5.30 -15.05 -43.00
CA ALA A 222 -6.56 -15.75 -42.75
C ALA A 222 -6.77 -16.94 -43.71
N MET A 223 -6.08 -16.95 -44.85
CA MET A 223 -6.12 -18.04 -45.84
C MET A 223 -5.05 -19.12 -45.61
N VAL A 224 -4.09 -18.88 -44.70
CA VAL A 224 -3.00 -19.82 -44.40
C VAL A 224 -3.49 -20.91 -43.44
N SER A 225 -3.21 -22.18 -43.76
CA SER A 225 -3.56 -23.29 -42.88
C SER A 225 -2.54 -23.44 -41.74
N ALA A 226 -3.00 -23.91 -40.57
CA ALA A 226 -2.10 -24.17 -39.43
C ALA A 226 -1.03 -25.24 -39.74
N GLU A 227 -1.33 -26.17 -40.65
CA GLU A 227 -0.40 -27.21 -41.12
C GLU A 227 0.75 -26.59 -41.92
N GLN A 228 0.46 -25.65 -42.83
CA GLN A 228 1.48 -24.94 -43.61
C GLN A 228 2.46 -24.17 -42.71
N VAL A 229 1.96 -23.53 -41.65
CA VAL A 229 2.80 -22.82 -40.68
C VAL A 229 3.62 -23.78 -39.82
N SER A 230 3.06 -24.94 -39.47
CA SER A 230 3.76 -25.95 -38.68
C SER A 230 4.93 -26.58 -39.45
N ASP A 231 4.79 -26.76 -40.77
CA ASP A 231 5.80 -27.36 -41.62
C ASP A 231 6.94 -26.41 -42.02
N ASP A 232 6.76 -25.09 -41.85
CA ASP A 232 7.80 -24.10 -42.13
C ASP A 232 8.95 -24.17 -41.12
N ARG A 233 10.07 -24.74 -41.56
CA ARG A 233 11.29 -24.89 -40.76
C ARG A 233 11.84 -23.56 -40.22
N LYS A 234 11.77 -22.47 -40.99
CA LYS A 234 12.28 -21.16 -40.56
C LYS A 234 11.42 -20.58 -39.43
N VAL A 235 10.10 -20.76 -39.51
CA VAL A 235 9.19 -20.38 -38.42
C VAL A 235 9.51 -21.16 -37.15
N GLN A 236 9.65 -22.49 -37.26
CA GLN A 236 9.96 -23.33 -36.09
C GLN A 236 11.29 -22.98 -35.43
N GLU A 237 12.35 -22.75 -36.22
CA GLU A 237 13.66 -22.32 -35.71
C GLU A 237 13.57 -20.95 -35.03
N THR A 238 12.85 -20.00 -35.64
CA THR A 238 12.65 -18.65 -35.09
C THR A 238 11.87 -18.68 -33.78
N VAL A 239 10.74 -19.40 -33.73
CA VAL A 239 9.91 -19.56 -32.53
C VAL A 239 10.73 -20.21 -31.41
N LYS A 240 11.51 -21.25 -31.71
CA LYS A 240 12.37 -21.92 -30.73
C LYS A 240 13.40 -20.96 -30.13
N THR A 241 14.09 -20.16 -30.95
CA THR A 241 15.06 -19.16 -30.46
C THR A 241 14.37 -18.08 -29.61
N ARG A 242 13.21 -17.60 -30.04
CA ARG A 242 12.43 -16.60 -29.28
C ARG A 242 11.91 -17.14 -27.95
N LEU A 243 11.46 -18.40 -27.91
CA LEU A 243 11.06 -19.09 -26.68
C LEU A 243 12.21 -19.15 -25.67
N GLN A 244 13.41 -19.55 -26.10
CA GLN A 244 14.59 -19.62 -25.22
C GLN A 244 14.97 -18.24 -24.65
N LYS A 245 14.91 -17.19 -25.48
CA LYS A 245 15.13 -15.80 -25.02
C LYS A 245 14.04 -15.35 -24.06
N LEU A 246 12.79 -15.68 -24.34
CA LEU A 246 11.66 -15.32 -23.49
C LEU A 246 11.74 -16.01 -22.12
N GLU A 247 12.13 -17.28 -22.06
CA GLU A 247 12.39 -18.02 -20.82
C GLU A 247 13.54 -17.41 -20.02
N SER A 248 14.64 -17.04 -20.67
CA SER A 248 15.79 -16.43 -19.96
C SER A 248 15.44 -15.06 -19.38
N LEU A 249 14.68 -14.25 -20.12
CA LEU A 249 14.18 -12.96 -19.64
C LEU A 249 13.19 -13.14 -18.49
N ALA A 250 12.21 -14.03 -18.62
CA ALA A 250 11.26 -14.31 -17.53
C ALA A 250 11.97 -14.84 -16.28
N GLN A 251 13.00 -15.69 -16.44
CA GLN A 251 13.83 -16.15 -15.33
C GLN A 251 14.50 -14.98 -14.60
N ARG A 252 15.08 -14.03 -15.34
CA ARG A 252 15.72 -12.84 -14.76
C ARG A 252 14.76 -12.05 -13.88
N PHE A 253 13.51 -11.86 -14.30
CA PHE A 253 12.52 -11.17 -13.47
C PHE A 253 12.18 -11.96 -12.19
N VAL A 254 12.09 -13.29 -12.27
CA VAL A 254 11.91 -14.16 -11.08
C VAL A 254 13.09 -14.02 -10.11
N ASP A 255 14.32 -14.06 -10.64
CA ASP A 255 15.53 -13.92 -9.83
C ASP A 255 15.60 -12.55 -9.12
N ILE A 256 15.19 -11.47 -9.82
CA ILE A 256 15.12 -10.11 -9.25
C ILE A 256 14.09 -10.04 -8.12
N MET A 257 12.90 -10.61 -8.32
CA MET A 257 11.84 -10.61 -7.30
C MET A 257 12.27 -11.37 -6.04
N GLU A 258 12.87 -12.55 -6.18
CA GLU A 258 13.39 -13.31 -5.03
C GLU A 258 14.45 -12.53 -4.25
N ALA A 259 15.34 -11.82 -4.95
CA ALA A 259 16.39 -11.02 -4.32
C ALA A 259 15.88 -9.71 -3.69
N SER A 260 14.61 -9.33 -3.92
CA SER A 260 14.07 -8.05 -3.48
C SER A 260 13.04 -8.13 -2.36
N VAL A 261 12.80 -9.30 -1.76
CA VAL A 261 11.83 -9.50 -0.64
C VAL A 261 11.99 -8.45 0.46
N ASP A 262 13.22 -8.20 0.91
CA ASP A 262 13.52 -7.28 2.01
C ASP A 262 13.35 -5.80 1.63
N LYS A 263 13.27 -5.51 0.34
CA LYS A 263 13.03 -4.15 -0.18
C LYS A 263 11.53 -3.85 -0.33
N VAL A 264 10.66 -4.87 -0.26
CA VAL A 264 9.22 -4.66 -0.40
C VAL A 264 8.70 -3.86 0.80
N PRO A 265 7.98 -2.74 0.58
CA PRO A 265 7.46 -1.90 1.65
C PRO A 265 6.61 -2.68 2.66
N PHE A 266 6.73 -2.28 3.93
CA PHE A 266 6.05 -2.93 5.04
C PHE A 266 4.55 -3.10 4.79
N GLY A 267 3.82 -2.03 4.45
CA GLY A 267 2.38 -2.14 4.27
C GLY A 267 1.95 -2.99 3.07
N ILE A 268 2.75 -3.09 2.00
CA ILE A 268 2.46 -4.05 0.90
C ILE A 268 2.62 -5.49 1.40
N ARG A 269 3.69 -5.77 2.15
CA ARG A 269 3.88 -7.08 2.80
C ARG A 269 2.78 -7.38 3.81
N TRP A 270 2.32 -6.37 4.56
CA TRP A 270 1.21 -6.48 5.51
C TRP A 270 -0.09 -6.89 4.81
N ILE A 271 -0.43 -6.26 3.68
CA ILE A 271 -1.60 -6.65 2.88
C ILE A 271 -1.46 -8.11 2.41
N CYS A 272 -0.28 -8.53 1.93
CA CYS A 272 -0.03 -9.93 1.58
C CYS A 272 -0.25 -10.88 2.77
N TYR A 273 0.29 -10.53 3.94
CA TYR A 273 0.08 -11.27 5.19
C TYR A 273 -1.40 -11.38 5.54
N THR A 274 -2.15 -10.28 5.47
CA THR A 274 -3.58 -10.23 5.80
C THR A 274 -4.41 -11.07 4.83
N VAL A 275 -4.15 -10.98 3.53
CA VAL A 275 -4.81 -11.82 2.50
C VAL A 275 -4.58 -13.30 2.80
N ARG A 276 -3.34 -13.68 3.13
CA ARG A 276 -3.02 -15.07 3.52
C ARG A 276 -3.75 -15.49 4.79
N LYS A 277 -3.72 -14.66 5.84
CA LYS A 277 -4.36 -14.90 7.13
C LYS A 277 -5.86 -15.16 6.96
N LEU A 278 -6.56 -14.23 6.29
CA LEU A 278 -8.00 -14.33 6.07
C LEU A 278 -8.38 -15.54 5.21
N ALA A 279 -7.56 -15.87 4.21
CA ALA A 279 -7.75 -17.08 3.41
C ALA A 279 -7.63 -18.36 4.25
N MET A 280 -6.67 -18.42 5.18
CA MET A 280 -6.49 -19.54 6.09
C MET A 280 -7.63 -19.65 7.12
N GLU A 281 -8.18 -18.53 7.57
CA GLU A 281 -9.33 -18.48 8.49
C GLU A 281 -10.64 -18.91 7.79
N LYS A 282 -10.89 -18.41 6.57
CA LYS A 282 -12.13 -18.68 5.82
C LYS A 282 -12.16 -20.06 5.14
N PHE A 283 -11.00 -20.55 4.67
CA PHE A 283 -10.90 -21.78 3.91
C PHE A 283 -9.88 -22.78 4.51
N PRO A 284 -10.09 -23.25 5.76
CA PRO A 284 -9.14 -24.11 6.46
C PRO A 284 -8.93 -25.47 5.79
N ASP A 285 -9.94 -26.00 5.09
CA ASP A 285 -9.86 -27.32 4.43
C ASP A 285 -8.94 -27.27 3.21
N ILE A 286 -9.01 -26.19 2.43
CA ILE A 286 -8.09 -25.90 1.32
C ILE A 286 -6.65 -25.77 1.84
N CYS A 287 -6.49 -25.36 3.10
CA CYS A 287 -5.20 -25.25 3.76
C CYS A 287 -4.61 -26.59 4.20
N ARG A 288 -5.45 -27.62 4.37
CA ARG A 288 -5.06 -28.98 4.85
C ARG A 288 -4.85 -29.99 3.72
N GLU A 289 -5.42 -29.76 2.54
CA GLU A 289 -5.32 -30.64 1.35
C GLU A 289 -3.91 -30.76 0.72
N SER A 290 -2.89 -30.06 1.22
CA SER A 290 -1.50 -30.34 0.82
C SER A 290 -1.01 -31.59 1.56
N ASP A 291 -1.40 -32.77 1.05
CA ASP A 291 -0.99 -34.09 1.56
C ASP A 291 0.54 -34.35 1.51
N ASP A 292 1.31 -33.47 0.87
CA ASP A 292 2.76 -33.47 0.97
C ASP A 292 3.20 -32.87 2.31
N LYS A 293 3.49 -33.75 3.28
CA LYS A 293 4.17 -33.43 4.54
C LYS A 293 5.49 -32.64 4.36
N GLU A 294 6.02 -32.60 3.13
CA GLU A 294 7.25 -31.92 2.74
C GLU A 294 7.02 -30.50 2.19
N SER A 295 5.82 -30.17 1.68
CA SER A 295 5.52 -28.84 1.12
C SER A 295 4.93 -27.95 2.21
N LYS A 296 5.78 -27.21 2.92
CA LYS A 296 5.39 -26.17 3.90
C LYS A 296 4.57 -25.01 3.28
N PHE A 297 4.35 -25.00 1.96
CA PHE A 297 3.77 -23.88 1.22
C PHE A 297 2.48 -24.31 0.53
N ASN A 298 1.39 -23.60 0.81
CA ASN A 298 0.12 -23.83 0.13
C ASN A 298 0.09 -23.03 -1.18
N GLU A 299 0.25 -23.72 -2.32
CA GLU A 299 0.27 -23.11 -3.67
C GLU A 299 -1.01 -22.33 -3.97
N LYS A 300 -2.18 -22.80 -3.50
CA LYS A 300 -3.46 -22.08 -3.70
C LYS A 300 -3.44 -20.73 -2.99
N ILE A 301 -2.94 -20.68 -1.74
CA ILE A 301 -2.79 -19.43 -0.99
C ILE A 301 -1.76 -18.51 -1.66
N CYS A 302 -0.65 -19.04 -2.17
CA CYS A 302 0.34 -18.27 -2.92
C CYS A 302 -0.29 -17.64 -4.17
N SER A 303 -1.16 -18.36 -4.89
CA SER A 303 -1.91 -17.84 -6.04
C SER A 303 -2.80 -16.65 -5.66
N LEU A 304 -3.44 -16.68 -4.48
CA LEU A 304 -4.24 -15.55 -4.00
C LEU A 304 -3.39 -14.32 -3.66
N VAL A 305 -2.26 -14.52 -2.96
CA VAL A 305 -1.29 -13.45 -2.67
C VAL A 305 -0.69 -12.89 -3.97
N GLY A 306 -0.38 -13.75 -4.95
CA GLY A 306 0.06 -13.37 -6.29
C GLY A 306 -1.00 -12.60 -7.07
N GLY A 307 -2.29 -12.86 -6.81
CA GLY A 307 -3.42 -12.08 -7.35
C GLY A 307 -3.47 -10.63 -6.84
N PHE A 308 -2.83 -10.31 -5.72
CA PHE A 308 -2.57 -8.94 -5.31
C PHE A 308 -1.19 -8.47 -5.80
N PHE A 309 -0.13 -9.11 -5.32
CA PHE A 309 1.24 -8.64 -5.52
C PHE A 309 1.67 -8.64 -7.00
N LEU A 310 1.43 -9.73 -7.73
CA LEU A 310 1.87 -9.80 -9.13
C LEU A 310 0.84 -9.14 -10.06
N LEU A 311 -0.44 -9.51 -9.94
CA LEU A 311 -1.47 -9.07 -10.87
C LEU A 311 -1.79 -7.58 -10.76
N ARG A 312 -1.75 -7.00 -9.54
CA ARG A 312 -2.18 -5.61 -9.30
C ARG A 312 -1.04 -4.64 -9.04
N PHE A 313 0.19 -5.13 -8.85
CA PHE A 313 1.34 -4.28 -8.58
C PHE A 313 2.47 -4.49 -9.58
N ILE A 314 3.08 -5.68 -9.64
CA ILE A 314 4.26 -5.92 -10.50
C ILE A 314 3.92 -5.94 -12.00
N ASN A 315 2.95 -6.75 -12.42
CA ASN A 315 2.65 -6.95 -13.85
C ASN A 315 2.14 -5.68 -14.55
N PRO A 316 1.27 -4.85 -13.94
CA PRO A 316 0.92 -3.55 -14.51
C PRO A 316 2.15 -2.66 -14.78
N ALA A 317 3.13 -2.65 -13.87
CA ALA A 317 4.36 -1.89 -14.02
C ALA A 317 5.27 -2.45 -15.13
N ILE A 318 5.33 -3.77 -15.29
CA ILE A 318 6.04 -4.41 -16.41
C ILE A 318 5.38 -4.09 -17.75
N VAL A 319 4.05 -4.18 -17.84
CA VAL A 319 3.32 -4.02 -19.11
C VAL A 319 3.25 -2.56 -19.56
N SER A 320 3.13 -1.62 -18.62
CA SER A 320 2.98 -0.19 -18.90
C SER A 320 4.01 0.67 -18.14
N PRO A 321 5.32 0.48 -18.39
CA PRO A 321 6.37 1.06 -17.55
C PRO A 321 6.38 2.60 -17.52
N HIS A 322 5.97 3.25 -18.60
CA HIS A 322 5.81 4.71 -18.67
C HIS A 322 4.75 5.26 -17.68
N VAL A 323 3.64 4.55 -17.48
CA VAL A 323 2.58 4.94 -16.51
C VAL A 323 3.07 4.81 -15.06
N TYR A 324 4.04 3.94 -14.85
CA TYR A 324 4.68 3.67 -13.56
C TYR A 324 6.03 4.41 -13.43
N MET A 325 6.30 5.43 -14.24
CA MET A 325 7.51 6.27 -14.17
C MET A 325 8.82 5.45 -14.19
N LEU A 326 8.82 4.26 -14.80
CA LEU A 326 10.02 3.44 -15.02
C LEU A 326 10.71 3.80 -16.35
N MET A 327 9.99 4.54 -17.20
CA MET A 327 10.44 5.02 -18.49
C MET A 327 9.84 6.38 -18.80
N SER A 328 10.62 7.23 -19.47
CA SER A 328 10.16 8.56 -19.92
C SER A 328 9.28 8.52 -21.16
N LYS A 329 9.41 7.48 -22.00
CA LYS A 329 8.65 7.33 -23.25
C LYS A 329 7.87 6.04 -23.27
N GLN A 330 6.72 6.08 -23.93
CA GLN A 330 5.91 4.90 -24.16
C GLN A 330 6.65 3.90 -25.08
N PRO A 331 6.73 2.60 -24.70
CA PRO A 331 7.31 1.58 -25.57
C PRO A 331 6.53 1.42 -26.88
N ASN A 332 7.25 1.07 -27.95
CA ASN A 332 6.64 0.72 -29.24
C ASN A 332 5.76 -0.54 -29.12
N SER A 333 4.98 -0.86 -30.15
CA SER A 333 4.05 -1.99 -30.14
C SER A 333 4.73 -3.35 -29.91
N ILE A 334 5.92 -3.56 -30.48
CA ILE A 334 6.70 -4.81 -30.36
C ILE A 334 7.24 -4.95 -28.92
N THR A 335 7.90 -3.93 -28.39
CA THR A 335 8.43 -3.93 -27.02
C THR A 335 7.31 -4.12 -26.00
N ARG A 336 6.15 -3.49 -26.20
CA ARG A 336 4.97 -3.68 -25.34
C ARG A 336 4.45 -5.12 -25.40
N ARG A 337 4.48 -5.74 -26.58
CA ARG A 337 4.13 -7.16 -26.74
C ARG A 337 5.13 -8.06 -26.02
N ASN A 338 6.43 -7.77 -26.08
CA ASN A 338 7.47 -8.51 -25.35
C ASN A 338 7.24 -8.45 -23.83
N LEU A 339 7.04 -7.25 -23.30
CA LEU A 339 6.74 -7.03 -21.87
C LEU A 339 5.47 -7.76 -21.43
N LEU A 340 4.42 -7.73 -22.27
CA LEU A 340 3.18 -8.47 -22.03
C LEU A 340 3.39 -9.98 -21.94
N LEU A 341 4.21 -10.55 -22.84
CA LEU A 341 4.53 -11.98 -22.81
C LEU A 341 5.27 -12.36 -21.52
N ILE A 342 6.24 -11.54 -21.08
CA ILE A 342 6.97 -11.75 -19.82
C ILE A 342 6.03 -11.71 -18.62
N ALA A 343 5.23 -10.64 -18.51
CA ALA A 343 4.25 -10.48 -17.43
C ALA A 343 3.24 -11.65 -17.39
N LYS A 344 2.81 -12.13 -18.57
CA LYS A 344 1.91 -13.27 -18.68
C LYS A 344 2.53 -14.57 -18.21
N ILE A 345 3.81 -14.82 -18.50
CA ILE A 345 4.53 -16.00 -18.00
C ILE A 345 4.64 -15.93 -16.47
N ILE A 346 5.05 -14.79 -15.92
CA ILE A 346 5.16 -14.59 -14.47
C ILE A 346 3.81 -14.81 -13.79
N GLN A 347 2.74 -14.20 -14.33
CA GLN A 347 1.38 -14.34 -13.80
C GLN A 347 0.91 -15.80 -13.85
N HIS A 348 1.17 -16.49 -14.94
CA HIS A 348 0.77 -17.88 -15.09
C HIS A 348 1.52 -18.78 -14.09
N THR A 349 2.83 -18.58 -13.93
CA THR A 349 3.66 -19.31 -12.94
C THR A 349 3.13 -19.15 -11.52
N ALA A 350 2.61 -17.98 -11.15
CA ALA A 350 2.03 -17.73 -9.83
C ALA A 350 0.63 -18.34 -9.63
N ASN A 351 -0.12 -18.51 -10.73
CA ASN A 351 -1.51 -18.95 -10.68
C ASN A 351 -1.67 -20.47 -10.79
N VAL A 352 -0.59 -21.22 -11.01
CA VAL A 352 -0.65 -22.67 -11.18
C VAL A 352 -1.08 -23.36 -9.91
N THR A 353 -2.14 -24.16 -10.03
CA THR A 353 -2.63 -25.08 -9.00
C THR A 353 -2.55 -26.52 -9.52
N PRO A 354 -2.47 -27.53 -8.64
CA PRO A 354 -2.47 -28.94 -9.04
C PRO A 354 -3.61 -29.26 -10.04
N GLY A 355 -3.26 -29.82 -11.20
CA GLY A 355 -4.21 -30.18 -12.26
C GLY A 355 -4.59 -29.07 -13.26
N LYS A 356 -4.10 -27.83 -13.09
CA LYS A 356 -4.31 -26.71 -14.03
C LYS A 356 -2.99 -26.00 -14.36
N THR A 357 -2.07 -26.72 -15.00
CA THR A 357 -0.76 -26.19 -15.44
C THR A 357 -0.79 -25.69 -16.90
N ARG A 358 -1.89 -25.87 -17.63
CA ARG A 358 -1.90 -25.63 -19.08
C ARG A 358 -2.25 -24.17 -19.41
N PHE A 359 -1.41 -23.51 -20.21
CA PHE A 359 -1.77 -22.22 -20.82
C PHE A 359 -3.07 -22.36 -21.64
N LYS A 360 -3.85 -21.28 -21.78
CA LYS A 360 -5.03 -21.29 -22.65
C LYS A 360 -4.65 -21.30 -24.13
N GLU A 361 -3.57 -20.62 -24.48
CA GLU A 361 -3.08 -20.55 -25.85
C GLU A 361 -2.11 -21.69 -26.18
N ASP A 362 -2.36 -22.38 -27.29
CA ASP A 362 -1.55 -23.54 -27.69
C ASP A 362 -0.09 -23.18 -28.01
N TYR A 363 0.17 -21.99 -28.54
CA TYR A 363 1.54 -21.55 -28.81
C TYR A 363 2.36 -21.28 -27.54
N MET A 364 1.73 -21.15 -26.36
CA MET A 364 2.42 -20.94 -25.08
C MET A 364 2.69 -22.24 -24.32
N GLN A 365 2.17 -23.40 -24.78
CA GLN A 365 2.39 -24.69 -24.10
C GLN A 365 3.85 -25.07 -23.86
N PRO A 366 4.81 -24.77 -24.76
CA PRO A 366 6.22 -25.09 -24.51
C PRO A 366 6.76 -24.47 -23.21
N LEU A 367 6.19 -23.34 -22.77
CA LEU A 367 6.59 -22.63 -21.55
C LEU A 367 6.11 -23.33 -20.26
N ASN A 368 5.33 -24.41 -20.34
CA ASN A 368 4.96 -25.20 -19.15
C ASN A 368 6.21 -25.77 -18.45
N VAL A 369 7.29 -26.05 -19.19
CA VAL A 369 8.57 -26.50 -18.61
C VAL A 369 9.17 -25.41 -17.71
N PHE A 370 9.14 -24.17 -18.17
CA PHE A 370 9.53 -23.01 -17.36
C PHE A 370 8.66 -22.89 -16.10
N VAL A 371 7.34 -22.99 -16.26
CA VAL A 371 6.37 -22.88 -15.15
C VAL A 371 6.66 -23.93 -14.07
N GLU A 372 6.82 -25.20 -14.47
CA GLU A 372 7.11 -26.30 -13.53
C GLU A 372 8.46 -26.12 -12.81
N LYS A 373 9.47 -25.59 -13.51
CA LYS A 373 10.78 -25.28 -12.94
C LYS A 373 10.73 -24.14 -11.91
N HIS A 374 9.88 -23.13 -12.12
CA HIS A 374 9.90 -21.88 -11.35
C HIS A 374 8.73 -21.70 -10.38
N LYS A 375 7.66 -22.51 -10.43
CA LYS A 375 6.48 -22.36 -9.57
C LYS A 375 6.79 -22.42 -8.07
N ARG A 376 7.65 -23.35 -7.65
CA ARG A 376 8.02 -23.52 -6.23
C ARG A 376 8.82 -22.33 -5.70
N ARG A 377 9.74 -21.85 -6.52
CA ARG A 377 10.57 -20.66 -6.30
C ARG A 377 9.69 -19.42 -6.09
N LEU A 378 8.76 -19.18 -7.00
CA LEU A 378 7.83 -18.06 -6.91
C LEU A 378 6.85 -18.20 -5.71
N CYS A 379 6.39 -19.41 -5.40
CA CYS A 379 5.58 -19.65 -4.20
C CYS A 379 6.35 -19.36 -2.91
N HIS A 380 7.63 -19.72 -2.84
CA HIS A 380 8.49 -19.40 -1.70
C HIS A 380 8.59 -17.88 -1.51
N PHE A 381 8.89 -17.15 -2.58
CA PHE A 381 8.91 -15.69 -2.59
C PHE A 381 7.60 -15.10 -2.05
N LEU A 382 6.45 -15.52 -2.59
CA LEU A 382 5.13 -15.02 -2.17
C LEU A 382 4.82 -15.35 -0.70
N ASN A 383 5.30 -16.49 -0.20
CA ASN A 383 5.16 -16.84 1.21
C ASN A 383 6.05 -15.95 2.10
N ASP A 384 7.27 -15.64 1.68
CA ASP A 384 8.20 -14.79 2.45
C ASP A 384 7.70 -13.35 2.56
N LEU A 385 6.98 -12.86 1.54
CA LEU A 385 6.28 -11.56 1.61
C LEU A 385 5.35 -11.49 2.82
N CYS A 386 4.71 -12.60 3.18
CA CYS A 386 3.74 -12.66 4.27
C CYS A 386 4.38 -12.72 5.66
N SER A 387 5.71 -12.78 5.78
CA SER A 387 6.42 -12.85 7.06
C SER A 387 6.68 -11.43 7.59
N VAL A 388 5.72 -10.87 8.31
CA VAL A 388 5.74 -9.45 8.74
C VAL A 388 5.44 -9.34 10.25
N PRO A 389 6.16 -8.50 11.00
CA PRO A 389 5.85 -8.26 12.42
C PRO A 389 4.55 -7.43 12.57
N PRO A 390 3.77 -7.66 13.64
CA PRO A 390 2.57 -6.88 13.92
C PRO A 390 2.91 -5.46 14.43
N PHE A 391 2.12 -4.47 14.00
CA PHE A 391 2.34 -3.04 14.32
C PHE A 391 1.40 -2.45 15.38
N TYR A 392 0.45 -3.24 15.91
CA TYR A 392 -0.65 -2.75 16.75
C TYR A 392 -0.24 -1.96 17.99
N SER A 393 0.86 -2.34 18.64
CA SER A 393 1.34 -1.61 19.82
C SER A 393 1.98 -0.28 19.47
N SER A 394 2.64 -0.18 18.32
CA SER A 394 3.13 1.10 17.79
C SER A 394 1.95 2.01 17.48
N LEU A 395 0.91 1.48 16.81
CA LEU A 395 -0.31 2.24 16.55
C LEU A 395 -1.03 2.68 17.83
N GLU A 396 -1.15 1.82 18.84
CA GLU A 396 -1.76 2.18 20.13
C GLU A 396 -1.03 3.36 20.78
N MET A 397 0.31 3.34 20.73
CA MET A 397 1.15 4.41 21.23
C MET A 397 1.01 5.70 20.39
N GLU A 398 0.99 5.60 19.07
CA GLU A 398 0.77 6.72 18.15
C GLU A 398 -0.59 7.38 18.35
N LEU A 399 -1.65 6.58 18.58
CA LEU A 399 -2.99 7.08 18.90
C LEU A 399 -3.01 7.82 20.24
N TYR A 400 -2.32 7.29 21.25
CA TYR A 400 -2.20 7.95 22.55
C TYR A 400 -1.47 9.29 22.44
N ILE A 401 -0.32 9.33 21.76
CA ILE A 401 0.42 10.58 21.49
C ILE A 401 -0.43 11.53 20.64
N GLY A 402 -1.17 10.99 19.67
CA GLY A 402 -2.06 11.72 18.77
C GLY A 402 -3.14 12.52 19.48
N LEU A 403 -3.58 12.11 20.68
CA LEU A 403 -4.51 12.89 21.50
C LEU A 403 -3.98 14.27 21.87
N SER A 404 -2.65 14.41 21.97
CA SER A 404 -1.97 15.66 22.36
C SER A 404 -1.52 16.51 21.17
N LYS A 405 -1.66 16.02 19.94
CA LYS A 405 -1.21 16.70 18.71
C LYS A 405 -2.41 17.22 17.91
N ASP A 406 -2.37 18.48 17.52
CA ASP A 406 -3.27 19.03 16.51
C ASP A 406 -2.95 18.36 15.16
N THR A 407 -3.76 17.37 14.78
CA THR A 407 -3.65 16.68 13.48
C THR A 407 -4.45 17.48 12.45
N GLU A 408 -3.94 17.64 11.23
CA GLU A 408 -4.60 18.43 10.19
C GLU A 408 -4.72 17.65 8.88
N ILE A 409 -5.83 17.83 8.16
CA ILE A 409 -6.01 17.31 6.81
C ILE A 409 -6.38 18.43 5.85
N THR A 410 -5.93 18.32 4.60
CA THR A 410 -6.31 19.24 3.52
C THR A 410 -7.29 18.57 2.56
N ILE A 411 -8.53 19.06 2.53
CA ILE A 411 -9.65 18.43 1.81
C ILE A 411 -10.50 19.49 1.10
N ALA A 412 -11.04 19.16 -0.07
CA ALA A 412 -11.92 20.07 -0.81
C ALA A 412 -13.36 20.06 -0.25
N LEU A 413 -14.09 21.18 -0.36
CA LEU A 413 -15.46 21.27 0.13
C LEU A 413 -16.38 20.23 -0.53
N ASN A 414 -16.27 20.03 -1.84
CA ASN A 414 -17.05 19.00 -2.51
C ASN A 414 -16.71 17.59 -2.05
N GLN A 415 -15.46 17.31 -1.67
CA GLN A 415 -15.07 16.01 -1.09
C GLN A 415 -15.77 15.82 0.28
N ILE A 416 -15.74 16.84 1.14
CA ILE A 416 -16.45 16.84 2.43
C ILE A 416 -17.95 16.58 2.24
N TYR A 417 -18.60 17.34 1.35
CA TYR A 417 -20.04 17.25 1.14
C TYR A 417 -20.45 15.93 0.49
N HIS A 418 -19.64 15.43 -0.46
CA HIS A 418 -19.86 14.12 -1.04
C HIS A 418 -19.75 13.02 0.02
N PHE A 419 -18.67 13.02 0.82
CA PHE A 419 -18.47 12.00 1.85
C PHE A 419 -19.58 12.04 2.92
N HIS A 420 -20.01 13.24 3.33
CA HIS A 420 -21.17 13.39 4.23
C HIS A 420 -22.45 12.80 3.61
N ARG A 421 -22.75 13.08 2.33
CA ARG A 421 -23.89 12.46 1.63
C ARG A 421 -23.76 10.94 1.56
N LEU A 422 -22.55 10.43 1.34
CA LEU A 422 -22.29 9.00 1.24
C LEU A 422 -22.59 8.29 2.57
N ILE A 423 -22.12 8.85 3.70
CA ILE A 423 -22.44 8.33 5.04
C ILE A 423 -23.95 8.32 5.27
N LEU A 424 -24.65 9.42 4.94
CA LEU A 424 -26.10 9.50 5.12
C LEU A 424 -26.85 8.50 4.25
N LYS A 425 -26.42 8.32 2.99
CA LYS A 425 -27.00 7.34 2.04
C LYS A 425 -26.89 5.91 2.59
N TYR A 426 -25.73 5.56 3.14
CA TYR A 426 -25.43 4.21 3.63
C TYR A 426 -25.60 4.05 5.15
N LYS A 427 -26.28 5.00 5.82
CA LYS A 427 -26.44 5.02 7.28
C LYS A 427 -27.06 3.74 7.84
N GLN A 428 -28.01 3.14 7.12
CA GLN A 428 -28.65 1.89 7.52
C GLN A 428 -27.69 0.70 7.48
N GLU A 429 -26.75 0.68 6.53
CA GLU A 429 -25.77 -0.39 6.37
C GLU A 429 -24.62 -0.28 7.37
N LEU A 430 -24.42 0.91 7.97
CA LEU A 430 -23.43 1.15 9.02
C LEU A 430 -23.84 0.56 10.40
N ASN A 431 -25.07 0.07 10.56
CA ASN A 431 -25.57 -0.58 11.79
C ASN A 431 -25.21 0.18 13.09
N LEU A 432 -25.36 1.51 13.07
CA LEU A 432 -24.97 2.38 14.18
C LEU A 432 -25.92 2.21 15.37
N THR A 433 -25.37 2.06 16.58
CA THR A 433 -26.17 2.04 17.82
C THR A 433 -26.72 3.44 18.15
N GLU A 434 -27.71 3.56 19.04
CA GLU A 434 -28.24 4.88 19.43
C GLU A 434 -27.16 5.77 20.04
N ASP A 435 -26.29 5.22 20.90
CA ASP A 435 -25.18 5.92 21.56
C ASP A 435 -23.91 6.03 20.69
N ASP A 436 -24.02 5.77 19.39
CA ASP A 436 -22.88 5.75 18.50
C ASP A 436 -22.26 7.16 18.29
N PRO A 437 -20.93 7.31 18.44
CA PRO A 437 -20.23 8.56 18.16
C PRO A 437 -20.59 9.19 16.81
N LEU A 438 -20.72 8.38 15.76
CA LEU A 438 -21.05 8.88 14.43
C LEU A 438 -22.49 9.37 14.37
N ASN A 439 -23.44 8.70 15.03
CA ASN A 439 -24.83 9.17 15.09
C ASN A 439 -24.96 10.53 15.77
N THR A 440 -24.17 10.77 16.80
CA THR A 440 -24.14 12.06 17.51
C THR A 440 -23.65 13.17 16.57
N ILE A 441 -22.51 12.96 15.90
CA ILE A 441 -21.95 13.94 14.96
C ILE A 441 -22.89 14.20 13.77
N LEU A 442 -23.50 13.16 13.20
CA LEU A 442 -24.46 13.30 12.10
C LEU A 442 -25.72 14.09 12.52
N SER A 443 -26.16 13.94 13.77
CA SER A 443 -27.31 14.69 14.29
C SER A 443 -27.00 16.18 14.44
N ASP A 444 -25.77 16.50 14.87
CA ASP A 444 -25.30 17.89 15.00
C ASP A 444 -25.09 18.57 13.62
N MET A 445 -24.68 17.81 12.59
CA MET A 445 -24.51 18.35 11.22
C MET A 445 -25.81 18.56 10.45
N GLY A 446 -26.83 17.73 10.68
CA GLY A 446 -28.06 17.74 9.89
C GLY A 446 -27.86 17.25 8.45
N SER A 447 -28.51 17.92 7.48
CA SER A 447 -28.45 17.49 6.07
C SER A 447 -27.16 17.90 5.38
N ALA A 448 -26.59 17.02 4.57
CA ALA A 448 -25.43 17.34 3.76
C ALA A 448 -25.72 18.42 2.70
N LYS A 449 -24.76 19.34 2.52
CA LYS A 449 -24.84 20.42 1.53
C LYS A 449 -24.79 19.91 0.09
N SER A 450 -25.36 20.69 -0.83
CA SER A 450 -25.31 20.40 -2.26
C SER A 450 -23.88 20.56 -2.80
N GLN A 451 -23.59 19.90 -3.92
CA GLN A 451 -22.31 20.09 -4.61
C GLN A 451 -22.19 21.53 -5.07
N LEU A 452 -21.03 22.13 -4.82
CA LEU A 452 -20.68 23.47 -5.28
C LEU A 452 -20.19 23.41 -6.73
N PRO A 453 -20.48 24.46 -7.54
CA PRO A 453 -19.82 24.66 -8.82
C PRO A 453 -18.30 24.62 -8.69
N TYR A 454 -17.59 24.24 -9.76
CA TYR A 454 -16.14 24.07 -9.73
C TYR A 454 -15.41 25.34 -9.23
N HIS A 455 -15.85 26.52 -9.64
CA HIS A 455 -15.25 27.78 -9.21
C HIS A 455 -15.38 28.03 -7.70
N ASP A 456 -16.42 27.52 -7.04
CA ASP A 456 -16.66 27.68 -5.60
C ASP A 456 -16.05 26.55 -4.76
N ASP A 457 -15.55 25.49 -5.39
CA ASP A 457 -14.93 24.35 -4.71
C ASP A 457 -13.50 24.68 -4.24
N ILE A 458 -13.41 25.17 -3.01
CA ILE A 458 -12.14 25.50 -2.37
C ILE A 458 -11.56 24.31 -1.58
N SER A 459 -10.24 24.27 -1.46
CA SER A 459 -9.52 23.39 -0.54
C SER A 459 -9.37 24.07 0.81
N ILE A 460 -9.67 23.35 1.89
CA ILE A 460 -9.57 23.85 3.27
C ILE A 460 -8.69 22.92 4.11
N THR A 461 -8.06 23.48 5.15
CA THR A 461 -7.37 22.72 6.18
C THR A 461 -8.31 22.53 7.37
N LEU A 462 -8.57 21.27 7.73
CA LEU A 462 -9.37 20.90 8.89
C LEU A 462 -8.45 20.40 10.00
N THR A 463 -8.54 21.02 11.18
CA THR A 463 -7.95 20.47 12.40
C THR A 463 -8.84 19.36 12.94
N LEU A 464 -8.27 18.16 13.02
CA LEU A 464 -8.93 16.95 13.49
C LEU A 464 -8.81 16.87 15.02
N LYS A 465 -9.95 16.93 15.71
CA LYS A 465 -10.01 16.83 17.17
C LYS A 465 -11.05 15.82 17.59
N SER A 466 -10.68 14.98 18.54
CA SER A 466 -11.66 14.13 19.22
C SER A 466 -12.61 14.99 20.03
N ARG A 467 -13.92 14.69 19.97
CA ARG A 467 -14.90 15.19 20.94
C ARG A 467 -14.78 14.46 22.29
N TRP A 468 -14.17 13.28 22.29
CA TRP A 468 -14.07 12.40 23.46
C TRP A 468 -12.61 12.35 23.94
N GLU A 469 -12.38 12.64 25.23
CA GLU A 469 -11.04 12.67 25.85
C GLU A 469 -10.43 11.26 26.03
N GLN A 470 -11.16 10.21 25.71
CA GLN A 470 -10.69 8.83 25.80
C GLN A 470 -10.03 8.40 24.49
N VAL A 471 -9.00 7.57 24.57
CA VAL A 471 -8.47 6.84 23.41
C VAL A 471 -9.66 6.16 22.73
N PRO A 472 -9.82 6.29 21.39
CA PRO A 472 -10.94 5.69 20.67
C PRO A 472 -11.11 4.23 21.10
N VAL A 473 -12.30 3.90 21.64
CA VAL A 473 -12.63 2.51 21.97
C VAL A 473 -12.90 1.82 20.65
N VAL A 474 -11.84 1.35 20.02
CA VAL A 474 -11.86 0.53 18.81
C VAL A 474 -12.94 -0.54 19.00
N ARG A 475 -13.96 -0.56 18.14
CA ARG A 475 -15.10 -1.47 18.32
C ARG A 475 -14.63 -2.92 18.49
N LYS A 476 -15.39 -3.73 19.22
CA LYS A 476 -15.12 -5.18 19.35
C LYS A 476 -14.95 -5.89 18.00
N GLU A 477 -15.63 -5.43 16.95
CA GLU A 477 -15.48 -5.95 15.58
C GLU A 477 -14.13 -5.58 14.93
N SER A 478 -13.60 -4.41 15.27
CA SER A 478 -12.26 -3.91 14.91
C SER A 478 -11.15 -4.54 15.79
N LEU A 479 -11.50 -5.07 16.98
CA LEU A 479 -10.62 -5.87 17.86
C LEU A 479 -10.69 -7.39 17.56
N ASN A 480 -11.80 -7.87 16.98
CA ASN A 480 -11.99 -9.27 16.58
C ASN A 480 -11.28 -9.61 15.25
N SER A 481 -10.52 -8.68 14.66
CA SER A 481 -9.36 -9.07 13.85
C SER A 481 -8.33 -9.67 14.80
N THR A 482 -8.18 -10.98 14.74
CA THR A 482 -7.38 -11.88 15.58
C THR A 482 -5.96 -11.37 15.84
N LEU A 483 -5.74 -10.49 16.84
CA LEU A 483 -4.46 -9.80 17.03
C LEU A 483 -3.88 -9.83 18.44
N ALA A 484 -4.62 -10.37 19.41
CA ALA A 484 -4.15 -10.42 20.79
C ALA A 484 -3.83 -11.83 21.32
N ARG A 485 -4.17 -12.92 20.63
CA ARG A 485 -4.26 -14.24 21.30
C ARG A 485 -3.17 -15.27 21.04
N ASN A 486 -2.31 -15.10 20.04
CA ASN A 486 -1.32 -16.14 19.71
C ASN A 486 0.11 -15.56 19.69
N ASN A 487 0.94 -15.98 20.65
CA ASN A 487 2.31 -15.53 20.99
C ASN A 487 2.45 -14.17 21.73
N GLU A 488 1.65 -13.99 22.79
CA GLU A 488 1.61 -12.78 23.62
C GLU A 488 3.00 -12.30 24.12
N ASN A 489 3.87 -13.19 24.62
CA ASN A 489 5.08 -12.72 25.31
C ASN A 489 6.22 -12.24 24.39
N GLY A 490 6.46 -12.92 23.26
CA GLY A 490 7.59 -12.59 22.37
C GLY A 490 7.31 -11.37 21.49
N VAL A 491 6.08 -11.26 20.99
CA VAL A 491 5.62 -10.12 20.20
C VAL A 491 5.56 -8.86 21.07
N GLN A 492 5.01 -8.97 22.28
CA GLN A 492 5.02 -7.86 23.24
C GLN A 492 6.46 -7.44 23.57
N ARG A 493 7.38 -8.37 23.89
CA ARG A 493 8.78 -8.02 24.18
C ARG A 493 9.44 -7.21 23.05
N SER A 494 9.27 -7.62 21.80
CA SER A 494 9.83 -6.89 20.64
C SER A 494 9.21 -5.50 20.48
N GLN A 495 7.89 -5.39 20.63
CA GLN A 495 7.16 -4.12 20.55
C GLN A 495 7.62 -3.16 21.67
N TRP A 496 7.66 -3.64 22.91
CA TRP A 496 8.20 -2.89 24.05
C TRP A 496 9.63 -2.40 23.81
N LYS A 497 10.47 -3.25 23.21
CA LYS A 497 11.86 -2.89 22.90
C LYS A 497 11.92 -1.68 21.95
N GLN A 498 11.05 -1.64 20.94
CA GLN A 498 11.00 -0.56 19.96
C GLN A 498 10.52 0.76 20.56
N LEU A 499 9.43 0.76 21.33
CA LEU A 499 8.89 1.99 21.95
C LEU A 499 9.88 2.57 22.99
N LEU A 500 10.51 1.72 23.79
CA LEU A 500 11.56 2.13 24.74
C LEU A 500 12.79 2.66 24.01
N ALA A 501 13.21 2.00 22.92
CA ALA A 501 14.32 2.49 22.12
C ALA A 501 14.03 3.86 21.51
N GLU A 502 12.79 4.13 21.10
CA GLU A 502 12.37 5.43 20.58
C GLU A 502 12.43 6.53 21.66
N LEU A 503 11.87 6.28 22.86
CA LEU A 503 11.97 7.18 24.00
C LEU A 503 13.43 7.53 24.32
N PHE A 504 14.29 6.52 24.39
CA PHE A 504 15.71 6.72 24.71
C PHE A 504 16.51 7.31 23.55
N CYS A 505 16.09 7.15 22.30
CA CYS A 505 16.65 7.90 21.18
C CYS A 505 16.31 9.39 21.27
N MET A 506 15.08 9.73 21.67
CA MET A 506 14.66 11.12 21.89
C MET A 506 15.38 11.74 23.10
N ARG A 507 15.62 10.94 24.15
CA ARG A 507 16.29 11.39 25.39
C ARG A 507 17.42 10.43 25.79
N PRO A 508 18.61 10.54 25.17
CA PRO A 508 19.73 9.63 25.43
C PRO A 508 20.27 9.71 26.87
N LYS A 509 20.01 10.82 27.57
CA LYS A 509 20.38 10.99 28.99
C LYS A 509 19.71 9.96 29.89
N LEU A 510 18.55 9.42 29.52
CA LEU A 510 17.86 8.40 30.30
C LEU A 510 18.60 7.05 30.32
N LEU A 511 19.51 6.80 29.37
CA LEU A 511 20.30 5.56 29.30
C LEU A 511 21.33 5.42 30.43
N SER A 512 21.68 6.52 31.11
CA SER A 512 22.59 6.49 32.27
C SER A 512 21.93 5.95 33.54
N GLU A 513 20.60 5.83 33.55
CA GLU A 513 19.88 5.27 34.69
C GLU A 513 20.16 3.76 34.84
N PRO A 514 20.29 3.26 36.09
CA PRO A 514 20.73 1.89 36.36
C PRO A 514 19.65 0.85 36.00
N THR A 515 18.37 1.20 36.13
CA THR A 515 17.24 0.31 35.84
C THR A 515 16.24 0.94 34.89
N LEU A 516 15.44 0.11 34.21
CA LEU A 516 14.36 0.58 33.34
C LEU A 516 13.31 1.39 34.12
N THR A 517 12.99 0.97 35.35
CA THR A 517 12.04 1.66 36.22
C THR A 517 12.52 3.07 36.61
N SER A 518 13.81 3.21 36.97
CA SER A 518 14.40 4.54 37.23
C SER A 518 14.42 5.41 35.97
N ALA A 519 14.70 4.82 34.80
CA ALA A 519 14.71 5.54 33.53
C ALA A 519 13.32 6.10 33.17
N LEU A 520 12.26 5.30 33.32
CA LEU A 520 10.88 5.74 33.05
C LEU A 520 10.38 6.76 34.08
N ALA A 521 10.70 6.58 35.36
CA ALA A 521 10.34 7.54 36.40
C ALA A 521 11.07 8.88 36.21
N ALA A 522 12.34 8.85 35.81
CA ALA A 522 13.08 10.05 35.43
C ALA A 522 12.49 10.71 34.19
N ALA A 523 12.02 9.93 33.21
CA ALA A 523 11.40 10.43 31.99
C ALA A 523 10.12 11.25 32.26
N VAL A 524 9.26 10.79 33.17
CA VAL A 524 8.01 11.49 33.55
C VAL A 524 8.28 12.77 34.35
N ASN A 525 9.34 12.80 35.17
CA ASN A 525 9.67 13.96 36.01
C ASN A 525 10.43 15.07 35.26
N LEU A 526 10.77 14.88 33.99
CA LEU A 526 11.44 15.91 33.18
C LEU A 526 10.40 16.94 32.71
N SER A 527 10.38 18.08 33.37
CA SER A 527 9.45 19.20 33.16
C SER A 527 9.77 20.09 31.93
N ASP A 528 10.26 19.52 30.83
CA ASP A 528 10.65 20.28 29.62
C ASP A 528 9.72 20.04 28.42
N SER A 529 8.96 21.10 28.06
CA SER A 529 8.46 21.59 26.75
C SER A 529 7.95 20.65 25.63
N GLU A 530 8.26 19.36 25.55
CA GLU A 530 7.81 18.49 24.46
C GLU A 530 6.68 17.55 24.92
N ALA A 531 5.44 17.97 24.67
CA ALA A 531 4.22 17.23 25.02
C ALA A 531 4.27 15.75 24.59
N ALA A 532 4.86 15.46 23.43
CA ALA A 532 4.98 14.09 22.91
C ALA A 532 5.89 13.19 23.77
N VAL A 533 6.97 13.73 24.36
CA VAL A 533 7.89 12.96 25.21
C VAL A 533 7.25 12.67 26.56
N SER A 534 6.52 13.63 27.12
CA SER A 534 5.76 13.45 28.37
C SER A 534 4.68 12.37 28.19
N ALA A 535 3.88 12.49 27.13
CA ALA A 535 2.83 11.52 26.81
C ALA A 535 3.40 10.10 26.60
N LEU A 536 4.51 9.97 25.86
CA LEU A 536 5.17 8.68 25.67
C LEU A 536 5.68 8.08 26.99
N SER A 537 6.27 8.91 27.85
CA SER A 537 6.80 8.49 29.15
C SER A 537 5.69 8.00 30.08
N GLU A 538 4.57 8.73 30.13
CA GLU A 538 3.38 8.36 30.91
C GLU A 538 2.74 7.07 30.40
N PHE A 539 2.55 6.93 29.08
CA PHE A 539 2.01 5.73 28.46
C PHE A 539 2.85 4.49 28.78
N LEU A 540 4.17 4.58 28.56
CA LEU A 540 5.09 3.49 28.81
C LEU A 540 5.13 3.11 30.29
N LEU A 541 5.11 4.09 31.20
CA LEU A 541 5.09 3.83 32.63
C LEU A 541 3.80 3.14 33.07
N GLN A 542 2.63 3.62 32.61
CA GLN A 542 1.33 3.04 32.93
C GLN A 542 1.22 1.60 32.41
N LYS A 543 1.60 1.36 31.15
CA LYS A 543 1.61 0.02 30.55
C LYS A 543 2.60 -0.89 31.28
N TYR A 544 3.76 -0.39 31.70
CA TYR A 544 4.78 -1.19 32.40
C TYR A 544 4.27 -1.65 33.77
N GLN A 545 3.61 -0.75 34.49
CA GLN A 545 2.95 -1.08 35.76
C GLN A 545 1.86 -2.14 35.58
N ASN A 546 1.05 -2.05 34.53
CA ASN A 546 0.02 -3.04 34.23
C ASN A 546 0.61 -4.44 33.94
N VAL A 547 1.69 -4.51 33.16
CA VAL A 547 2.37 -5.79 32.86
C VAL A 547 3.03 -6.38 34.11
N LYS A 548 3.63 -5.54 34.96
CA LYS A 548 4.21 -5.95 36.24
C LYS A 548 3.16 -6.48 37.22
N GLN A 549 1.99 -5.85 37.28
CA GLN A 549 0.86 -6.31 38.08
C GLN A 549 0.26 -7.63 37.55
N ALA A 550 0.30 -7.86 36.24
CA ALA A 550 -0.17 -9.09 35.60
C ALA A 550 0.80 -10.29 35.74
N GLY A 551 2.00 -10.09 36.30
CA GLY A 551 2.98 -11.17 36.56
C GLY A 551 3.62 -11.77 35.30
N ALA A 552 3.76 -10.99 34.22
CA ALA A 552 4.31 -11.49 32.97
C ALA A 552 5.81 -11.85 33.09
N VAL A 553 6.16 -13.06 32.67
CA VAL A 553 7.49 -13.69 32.87
C VAL A 553 8.60 -13.10 31.97
N PHE A 554 8.27 -12.35 30.92
CA PHE A 554 9.26 -11.96 29.89
C PHE A 554 10.10 -10.70 30.22
N LEU A 555 9.80 -10.01 31.33
CA LEU A 555 10.49 -8.80 31.80
C LEU A 555 11.54 -9.13 32.87
N GLU A 556 12.52 -9.99 32.58
CA GLU A 556 13.74 -10.02 33.38
C GLU A 556 14.47 -8.68 33.18
N GLU A 557 14.38 -7.77 34.18
CA GLU A 557 14.66 -6.33 34.05
C GLU A 557 16.09 -6.02 33.55
N GLU A 558 17.09 -6.85 33.85
CA GLU A 558 18.49 -6.61 33.46
C GLU A 558 18.78 -6.97 32.00
N ASP A 559 18.40 -8.18 31.56
CA ASP A 559 18.64 -8.64 30.18
C ASP A 559 17.85 -7.84 29.15
N PHE A 560 16.58 -7.53 29.46
CA PHE A 560 15.74 -6.76 28.53
C PHE A 560 16.19 -5.30 28.41
N TYR A 561 16.62 -4.66 29.50
CA TYR A 561 17.11 -3.28 29.43
C TYR A 561 18.44 -3.19 28.69
N ALA A 562 19.31 -4.20 28.81
CA ALA A 562 20.52 -4.31 28.00
C ALA A 562 20.20 -4.44 26.49
N ASP A 563 19.22 -5.27 26.13
CA ASP A 563 18.74 -5.42 24.75
C ASP A 563 18.22 -4.09 24.17
N VAL A 564 17.47 -3.32 24.96
CA VAL A 564 16.99 -1.98 24.58
C VAL A 564 18.17 -1.02 24.39
N LYS A 565 19.15 -1.02 25.29
CA LYS A 565 20.35 -0.18 25.15
C LYS A 565 21.09 -0.50 23.85
N MET A 566 21.28 -1.77 23.51
CA MET A 566 21.92 -2.17 22.24
C MET A 566 21.13 -1.70 21.01
N GLU A 567 19.80 -1.83 21.04
CA GLU A 567 18.92 -1.34 19.97
C GLU A 567 19.06 0.17 19.74
N VAL A 568 19.06 0.95 20.82
CA VAL A 568 19.24 2.40 20.77
C VAL A 568 20.59 2.76 20.14
N HIS A 569 21.66 2.07 20.52
CA HIS A 569 22.98 2.29 19.93
C HIS A 569 23.00 1.91 18.44
N SER A 570 22.34 0.81 18.03
CA SER A 570 22.19 0.43 16.63
C SER A 570 21.46 1.51 15.82
N ARG A 571 20.35 2.05 16.34
CA ARG A 571 19.60 3.15 15.72
C ARG A 571 20.45 4.42 15.58
N PHE A 572 21.30 4.72 16.58
CA PHE A 572 22.27 5.82 16.48
C PHE A 572 23.28 5.68 15.33
N HIS A 573 23.63 4.45 14.94
CA HIS A 573 24.53 4.18 13.81
C HIS A 573 23.82 4.13 12.46
N GLN A 574 22.53 3.76 12.42
CA GLN A 574 21.71 3.76 11.20
C GLN A 574 21.35 5.17 10.68
N PHE A 575 21.61 6.24 11.44
CA PHE A 575 21.36 7.62 10.99
C PHE A 575 22.16 8.06 9.74
N ALA A 576 23.17 7.29 9.31
CA ALA A 576 23.82 7.48 8.01
C ALA A 576 22.91 7.19 6.80
N ASP A 577 21.78 6.50 7.00
CA ASP A 577 20.86 6.07 5.94
C ASP A 577 19.89 7.17 5.46
N LEU A 578 19.79 8.28 6.20
CA LEU A 578 18.95 9.44 5.82
C LEU A 578 19.38 10.06 4.48
N GLY A 579 20.67 9.99 4.14
CA GLY A 579 21.18 10.44 2.84
C GLY A 579 20.68 9.56 1.69
N ASN A 580 20.74 8.24 1.86
CA ASN A 580 20.25 7.28 0.88
C ASN A 580 18.74 7.41 0.66
N GLN A 581 17.99 7.60 1.75
CA GLN A 581 16.54 7.86 1.68
C GLN A 581 16.22 9.14 0.89
N LEU A 582 16.98 10.21 1.12
CA LEU A 582 16.79 11.47 0.40
C LEU A 582 17.10 11.31 -1.10
N GLU A 583 18.16 10.58 -1.44
CA GLU A 583 18.47 10.27 -2.84
C GLU A 583 17.42 9.37 -3.49
N SER A 584 16.90 8.35 -2.79
CA SER A 584 15.82 7.49 -3.25
C SER A 584 14.58 8.31 -3.61
N LEU A 585 14.13 9.17 -2.69
CA LEU A 585 12.96 10.03 -2.88
C LEU A 585 13.14 11.02 -4.03
N LYS A 586 14.33 11.61 -4.17
CA LYS A 586 14.63 12.50 -5.31
C LYS A 586 14.54 11.77 -6.65
N ARG A 587 15.04 10.54 -6.74
CA ARG A 587 14.89 9.72 -7.96
C ARG A 587 13.44 9.43 -8.30
N VAL A 588 12.57 9.29 -7.30
CA VAL A 588 11.12 9.15 -7.56
C VAL A 588 10.56 10.42 -8.19
N TYR A 589 10.97 11.58 -7.68
CA TYR A 589 10.43 12.89 -8.05
C TYR A 589 11.00 13.48 -9.37
N GLU A 590 12.26 13.19 -9.73
CA GLU A 590 12.98 13.84 -10.85
C GLU A 590 12.77 13.22 -12.25
N VAL A 591 11.64 12.56 -12.54
CA VAL A 591 11.39 11.91 -13.86
C VAL A 591 10.19 12.47 -14.59
#